data_AF-A0A1G0JSB6-F1
#
_entry.id   AF-A0A1G0JSB6-F1
#
_cell.length_a   1.000
_cell.length_b   1.000
_cell.length_c   1.000
_cell.angle_alpha   90.00
_cell.angle_beta   90.00
_cell.angle_gamma   90.00
#
_symmetry.space_group_name_H-M   'P 1'
#
loop_
_entity.id
_entity.type
_entity.pdbx_description
1 polymer ?
#
loop_
_entity_poly.entity_id
_entity_poly.type
_entity_poly.pdbx_seq_one_letter_code
_entity_poly.pdbx_strand_id
1 'polypeptide(L)'
;MARTTPIGLARYARDYFDSALAADDVLGTREGYEIHAPMPVMFLVAHSIELIIKAYLLHVGMSLDDMKKISHNLLACWEVAVENGIEQHFNLTNYEIDILNIISDLHKSTELRYIQSGFKTVPVFGPLEELTRKLLDNICPLVGFR
;
A
#
# COMPACT_ATOMS: atom_id res chain seq x y z
N MET A 1 17.62 1.03 20.96
CA MET A 1 17.34 0.87 19.51
C MET A 1 15.84 1.00 19.30
N ALA A 2 15.39 1.84 18.38
CA ALA A 2 13.97 1.83 17.99
C ALA A 2 13.64 0.44 17.43
N ARG A 3 12.56 -0.20 17.92
CA ARG A 3 12.15 -1.54 17.45
C ARG A 3 11.74 -1.55 15.97
N THR A 4 11.39 -0.39 15.43
CA THR A 4 10.97 -0.19 14.04
C THR A 4 12.07 0.55 13.28
N THR A 5 12.48 0.02 12.13
CA THR A 5 13.48 0.61 11.23
C THR A 5 12.92 0.70 9.81
N PRO A 6 13.39 1.63 8.96
CA PRO A 6 12.96 1.72 7.56
C PRO A 6 13.09 0.39 6.81
N ILE A 7 14.26 -0.26 6.90
CA ILE A 7 14.52 -1.56 6.27
C ILE A 7 13.60 -2.67 6.83
N GLY A 8 13.28 -2.63 8.13
CA GLY A 8 12.33 -3.57 8.74
C GLY A 8 10.92 -3.41 8.20
N LEU A 9 10.45 -2.17 8.01
CA LEU A 9 9.15 -1.88 7.40
C LEU A 9 9.10 -2.32 5.94
N ALA A 10 10.15 -2.05 5.16
CA ALA A 10 10.24 -2.49 3.77
C ALA A 10 10.21 -4.01 3.62
N ARG A 11 10.92 -4.75 4.49
CA ARG A 11 10.85 -6.22 4.52
C ARG A 11 9.43 -6.71 4.79
N TYR A 12 8.77 -6.18 5.83
CA TYR A 12 7.39 -6.55 6.15
C TYR A 12 6.44 -6.21 4.99
N ALA A 13 6.62 -5.06 4.34
CA ALA A 13 5.83 -4.66 3.19
C ALA A 13 5.93 -5.69 2.06
N ARG A 14 7.16 -6.17 1.77
CA ARG A 14 7.39 -7.23 0.79
C ARG A 14 6.69 -8.53 1.19
N ASP A 15 6.85 -8.97 2.44
CA ASP A 15 6.21 -10.20 2.94
C ASP A 15 4.67 -10.13 2.81
N TYR A 16 4.06 -8.97 3.11
CA TYR A 16 2.62 -8.76 2.95
C TYR A 16 2.19 -8.78 1.49
N PHE A 17 2.97 -8.19 0.58
CA PHE A 17 2.65 -8.20 -0.84
C PHE A 17 2.78 -9.60 -1.44
N ASP A 18 3.88 -10.30 -1.15
CA ASP A 18 4.08 -11.67 -1.62
C ASP A 18 2.98 -12.61 -1.06
N SER A 19 2.54 -12.38 0.18
CA SER A 19 1.38 -13.09 0.76
C SER A 19 0.07 -12.77 0.05
N ALA A 20 -0.12 -11.52 -0.40
CA ALA A 20 -1.30 -11.12 -1.15
C ALA A 20 -1.36 -11.84 -2.50
N LEU A 21 -0.23 -11.88 -3.23
CA LEU A 21 -0.12 -12.58 -4.51
C LEU A 21 -0.40 -14.08 -4.36
N ALA A 22 0.23 -14.73 -3.37
CA ALA A 22 0.01 -16.14 -3.12
C ALA A 22 -1.45 -16.46 -2.73
N ALA A 23 -2.12 -15.54 -2.02
CA ALA A 23 -3.53 -15.68 -1.71
C ALA A 23 -4.42 -15.46 -2.95
N ASP A 24 -4.08 -14.50 -3.81
CA ASP A 24 -4.83 -14.23 -5.04
C ASP A 24 -4.75 -15.39 -6.04
N ASP A 25 -3.58 -16.02 -6.18
CA ASP A 25 -3.38 -17.21 -7.02
C ASP A 25 -4.38 -18.34 -6.72
N VAL A 26 -4.85 -18.42 -5.48
CA VAL A 26 -5.81 -19.42 -5.01
C VAL A 26 -7.23 -18.88 -4.96
N LEU A 27 -7.42 -17.64 -4.50
CA LEU A 27 -8.74 -17.09 -4.19
C LEU A 27 -9.33 -16.24 -5.32
N GLY A 28 -8.48 -15.55 -6.09
CA GLY A 28 -8.87 -14.71 -7.23
C GLY A 28 -9.37 -15.50 -8.43
N THR A 29 -9.10 -16.81 -8.47
CA THR A 29 -9.63 -17.73 -9.50
C THR A 29 -11.06 -18.19 -9.25
N ARG A 30 -11.67 -17.82 -8.12
CA ARG A 30 -13.07 -18.16 -7.81
C ARG A 30 -14.03 -17.26 -8.59
N GLU A 31 -15.20 -17.81 -8.92
CA GLU A 31 -16.28 -17.08 -9.59
C GLU A 31 -16.64 -15.81 -8.81
N GLY A 32 -16.71 -14.68 -9.51
CA GLY A 32 -17.01 -13.36 -8.95
C GLY A 32 -15.79 -12.48 -8.62
N TYR A 33 -14.56 -12.98 -8.79
CA TYR A 33 -13.31 -12.22 -8.58
C TYR A 33 -12.53 -11.95 -9.87
N GLU A 34 -13.17 -12.04 -11.03
CA GLU A 34 -12.50 -11.91 -12.34
C GLU A 34 -11.89 -10.52 -12.59
N ILE A 35 -12.40 -9.49 -11.90
CA ILE A 35 -12.00 -8.09 -12.08
C ILE A 35 -11.28 -7.53 -10.84
N HIS A 36 -11.67 -7.97 -9.65
CA HIS A 36 -11.16 -7.46 -8.38
C HIS A 36 -10.82 -8.64 -7.47
N ALA A 37 -9.70 -8.52 -6.76
CA ALA A 37 -9.29 -9.55 -5.84
C ALA A 37 -10.21 -9.59 -4.60
N PRO A 38 -10.28 -10.73 -3.90
CA PRO A 38 -10.99 -10.85 -2.64
C PRO A 38 -10.56 -9.78 -1.62
N MET A 39 -11.50 -9.29 -0.79
CA MET A 39 -11.22 -8.25 0.21
C MET A 39 -9.98 -8.55 1.10
N PRO A 40 -9.72 -9.80 1.54
CA PRO A 40 -8.51 -10.11 2.29
C PRO A 40 -7.22 -9.90 1.48
N VAL A 41 -7.22 -10.20 0.18
CA VAL A 41 -6.07 -9.93 -0.71
C VAL A 41 -5.85 -8.42 -0.80
N MET A 42 -6.93 -7.67 -1.05
CA MET A 42 -6.90 -6.21 -1.12
C MET A 42 -6.41 -5.57 0.18
N PHE A 43 -6.78 -6.14 1.34
CA PHE A 43 -6.26 -5.73 2.64
C PHE A 43 -4.74 -5.92 2.74
N LEU A 44 -4.23 -7.07 2.33
CA LEU A 44 -2.79 -7.36 2.37
C LEU A 44 -2.02 -6.40 1.46
N VAL A 45 -2.54 -6.11 0.26
CA VAL A 45 -1.95 -5.12 -0.64
C VAL A 45 -1.99 -3.71 -0.05
N ALA A 46 -3.13 -3.25 0.44
CA ALA A 46 -3.26 -1.93 1.07
C ALA A 46 -2.30 -1.77 2.26
N HIS A 47 -2.17 -2.82 3.08
CA HIS A 47 -1.25 -2.81 4.20
C HIS A 47 0.21 -2.84 3.74
N SER A 48 0.55 -3.57 2.68
CA SER A 48 1.87 -3.49 2.07
C SER A 48 2.18 -2.06 1.65
N ILE A 49 1.33 -1.41 0.83
CA ILE A 49 1.49 -0.02 0.38
C ILE A 49 1.74 0.92 1.58
N GLU A 50 0.95 0.79 2.65
CA GLU A 50 1.11 1.58 3.86
C GLU A 50 2.53 1.45 4.45
N LEU A 51 3.04 0.22 4.53
CA LEU A 51 4.37 -0.05 5.08
C LEU A 51 5.49 0.43 4.15
N ILE A 52 5.32 0.33 2.83
CA ILE A 52 6.29 0.87 1.85
C ILE A 52 6.45 2.38 2.07
N ILE A 53 5.34 3.13 2.08
CA ILE A 53 5.39 4.58 2.22
C ILE A 53 5.91 4.98 3.59
N LYS A 54 5.48 4.28 4.66
CA LYS A 54 6.02 4.50 6.02
C LYS A 54 7.51 4.19 6.13
N ALA A 55 8.04 3.23 5.37
CA ALA A 55 9.47 2.97 5.32
C ALA A 55 10.22 4.20 4.79
N TYR A 56 9.74 4.81 3.70
CA TYR A 56 10.30 6.06 3.16
C TYR A 56 10.20 7.21 4.17
N LEU A 57 9.02 7.44 4.73
CA LEU A 57 8.79 8.53 5.68
C LEU A 57 9.69 8.43 6.92
N LEU A 58 9.88 7.20 7.44
CA LEU A 58 10.82 6.96 8.54
C LEU A 58 12.27 7.19 8.12
N HIS A 59 12.64 6.83 6.88
CA HIS A 59 13.98 7.04 6.33
C HIS A 59 14.34 8.53 6.22
N VAL A 60 13.39 9.38 5.81
CA VAL A 60 13.59 10.84 5.72
C VAL A 60 13.39 11.56 7.07
N GLY A 61 13.22 10.82 8.17
CA GLY A 61 13.25 11.36 9.53
C GLY A 61 11.89 11.65 10.17
N MET A 62 10.77 11.24 9.56
CA MET A 62 9.45 11.38 10.17
C MET A 62 9.34 10.50 11.42
N SER A 63 8.76 11.04 12.49
CA SER A 63 8.57 10.29 13.73
C SER A 63 7.45 9.25 13.62
N LEU A 64 7.54 8.16 14.40
CA LEU A 64 6.47 7.15 14.48
C LEU A 64 5.15 7.73 14.98
N ASP A 65 5.18 8.76 15.82
CA ASP A 65 3.97 9.39 16.34
C ASP A 65 3.28 10.27 15.30
N ASP A 66 4.04 10.93 14.42
CA ASP A 66 3.46 11.67 13.30
C ASP A 66 2.88 10.71 12.25
N MET A 67 3.56 9.59 11.97
CA MET A 67 3.03 8.56 11.07
C MET A 67 1.71 7.93 11.53
N LYS A 68 1.43 7.90 12.85
CA LYS A 68 0.13 7.41 13.35
C LYS A 68 -1.03 8.29 12.90
N LYS A 69 -0.82 9.59 12.71
CA LYS A 69 -1.86 10.55 12.34
C LYS A 69 -2.40 10.33 10.93
N ILE A 70 -1.56 9.75 10.06
CA ILE A 70 -1.88 9.45 8.65
C ILE A 70 -2.09 7.95 8.40
N SER A 71 -2.10 7.13 9.46
CA SER A 71 -2.26 5.68 9.34
C SER A 71 -3.59 5.33 8.66
N HIS A 72 -3.57 4.29 7.84
CA HIS A 72 -4.68 3.81 7.03
C HIS A 72 -5.19 4.75 5.93
N ASN A 73 -4.68 5.98 5.84
CA ASN A 73 -4.95 6.89 4.71
C ASN A 73 -3.72 6.87 3.78
N LEU A 74 -3.76 6.00 2.77
CA LEU A 74 -2.64 5.76 1.86
C LEU A 74 -2.36 6.99 0.98
N LEU A 75 -3.41 7.71 0.56
CA LEU A 75 -3.26 8.95 -0.19
C LEU A 75 -2.56 10.02 0.64
N ALA A 76 -2.99 10.23 1.90
CA ALA A 76 -2.30 11.17 2.79
C ALA A 76 -0.85 10.73 3.09
N CYS A 77 -0.58 9.43 3.21
CA CYS A 77 0.80 8.94 3.32
C CYS A 77 1.63 9.33 2.09
N TRP A 78 1.07 9.18 0.89
CA TRP A 78 1.73 9.55 -0.35
C TRP A 78 1.95 11.05 -0.47
N GLU A 79 0.95 11.88 -0.17
CA GLU A 79 1.08 13.36 -0.17
C GLU A 79 2.21 13.83 0.76
N VAL A 80 2.28 13.27 1.97
CA VAL A 80 3.38 13.59 2.89
C VAL A 80 4.72 13.10 2.34
N ALA A 81 4.77 11.97 1.63
CA ALA A 81 6.00 11.51 0.99
C ALA A 81 6.44 12.44 -0.15
N VAL A 82 5.49 12.99 -0.92
CA VAL A 82 5.70 14.04 -1.93
C VAL A 82 6.28 15.30 -1.30
N GLU A 83 5.69 15.77 -0.20
CA GLU A 83 6.21 16.92 0.57
C GLU A 83 7.65 16.69 1.07
N ASN A 84 8.02 15.43 1.30
CA ASN A 84 9.36 15.01 1.70
C ASN A 84 10.23 14.52 0.53
N GLY A 85 9.89 14.88 -0.72
CA GLY A 85 10.78 14.78 -1.87
C GLY A 85 10.79 13.43 -2.60
N ILE A 86 9.82 12.53 -2.38
CA ILE A 86 9.80 11.22 -3.04
C ILE A 86 9.80 11.31 -4.58
N GLU A 87 9.20 12.39 -5.11
CA GLU A 87 9.11 12.69 -6.55
C GLU A 87 10.45 12.94 -7.23
N GLN A 88 11.51 13.20 -6.46
CA GLN A 88 12.88 13.29 -6.97
C GLN A 88 13.42 11.92 -7.40
N HIS A 89 12.82 10.83 -6.92
CA HIS A 89 13.22 9.46 -7.25
C HIS A 89 12.31 8.83 -8.31
N PHE A 90 11.00 9.01 -8.18
CA PHE A 90 10.01 8.54 -9.16
C PHE A 90 8.66 9.23 -8.94
N ASN A 91 7.78 9.19 -9.94
CA ASN A 91 6.46 9.81 -9.87
C ASN A 91 5.35 8.78 -10.13
N LEU A 92 4.20 9.00 -9.49
CA LEU A 92 2.96 8.34 -9.84
C LEU A 92 2.22 9.16 -10.90
N THR A 93 1.63 8.48 -11.86
CA THR A 93 0.72 9.06 -12.85
C THR A 93 -0.62 9.36 -12.20
N ASN A 94 -1.43 10.24 -12.82
CA ASN A 94 -2.79 10.52 -12.32
C ASN A 94 -3.64 9.25 -12.18
N TYR A 95 -3.49 8.29 -13.10
CA TYR A 95 -4.18 7.01 -13.04
C TYR A 95 -3.76 6.17 -11.83
N GLU A 96 -2.47 6.13 -11.51
CA GLU A 96 -1.95 5.45 -10.31
C GLU A 96 -2.41 6.13 -9.02
N ILE A 97 -2.50 7.47 -9.02
CA ILE A 97 -3.06 8.24 -7.90
C ILE A 97 -4.55 7.92 -7.71
N ASP A 98 -5.32 7.79 -8.79
CA ASP A 98 -6.74 7.40 -8.71
C ASP A 98 -6.89 6.00 -8.10
N ILE A 99 -6.07 5.03 -8.52
CA ILE A 99 -6.04 3.68 -7.93
C ILE A 99 -5.70 3.75 -6.44
N LEU A 100 -4.65 4.51 -6.10
CA LEU A 100 -4.21 4.71 -4.71
C LEU A 100 -5.34 5.30 -3.85
N ASN A 101 -6.08 6.26 -4.39
CA ASN A 101 -7.19 6.89 -3.70
C ASN A 101 -8.32 5.90 -3.41
N ILE A 102 -8.71 5.07 -4.39
CA ILE A 102 -9.77 4.06 -4.19
C ILE A 102 -9.39 3.07 -3.08
N ILE A 103 -8.16 2.52 -3.13
CA ILE A 103 -7.73 1.56 -2.11
C ILE A 103 -7.50 2.23 -0.73
N SER A 104 -7.09 3.51 -0.72
CA SER A 104 -6.98 4.32 0.48
C SER A 104 -8.32 4.46 1.20
N ASP A 105 -9.40 4.78 0.46
CA ASP A 105 -10.73 4.93 1.03
C ASP A 105 -11.22 3.65 1.70
N LEU A 106 -11.05 2.50 1.03
CA LEU A 106 -11.43 1.18 1.56
C LEU A 106 -10.60 0.78 2.81
N HIS A 107 -9.31 1.12 2.82
CA HIS A 107 -8.42 0.82 3.95
C HIS A 107 -8.74 1.69 5.17
N LYS A 108 -8.98 2.99 4.93
CA LYS A 108 -9.37 3.97 5.94
C LYS A 108 -10.74 3.68 6.54
N SER A 109 -11.73 3.31 5.72
CA SER A 109 -13.08 2.97 6.18
C SER A 109 -13.17 1.58 6.83
N THR A 110 -12.07 0.83 6.84
CA THR A 110 -11.94 -0.53 7.37
C THR A 110 -12.78 -1.59 6.64
N GLU A 111 -13.33 -1.23 5.48
CA GLU A 111 -14.19 -2.08 4.65
C GLU A 111 -13.47 -3.29 4.05
N LEU A 112 -12.14 -3.24 3.97
CA LEU A 112 -11.32 -4.39 3.59
C LEU A 112 -11.34 -5.51 4.66
N ARG A 113 -11.72 -5.17 5.91
CA ARG A 113 -11.73 -6.10 7.06
C ARG A 113 -13.14 -6.43 7.54
N TYR A 114 -14.07 -5.49 7.42
CA TYR A 114 -15.43 -5.64 7.95
C TYR A 114 -16.46 -5.49 6.84
N ILE A 115 -17.44 -6.40 6.83
CA ILE A 115 -18.58 -6.31 5.92
C ILE A 115 -19.35 -5.04 6.24
N GLN A 116 -19.50 -4.18 5.24
CA GLN A 116 -20.34 -2.99 5.28
C GLN A 116 -21.23 -3.01 4.03
N SER A 117 -22.53 -2.80 4.21
CA SER A 117 -23.52 -2.84 3.13
C SER A 117 -23.48 -1.59 2.28
N GLY A 118 -23.69 -1.71 0.97
CA GLY A 118 -23.74 -0.59 0.03
C GLY A 118 -22.96 -0.87 -1.25
N PHE A 119 -23.07 0.04 -2.22
CA PHE A 119 -22.21 0.00 -3.41
C PHE A 119 -20.79 0.42 -3.03
N LYS A 120 -19.81 -0.32 -3.54
CA LYS A 120 -18.39 -0.08 -3.28
C LYS A 120 -17.64 0.09 -4.58
N THR A 121 -16.80 1.10 -4.62
CA THR A 121 -15.79 1.23 -5.67
C THR A 121 -14.57 0.44 -5.24
N VAL A 122 -14.17 -0.53 -6.03
CA VAL A 122 -12.99 -1.37 -5.81
C VAL A 122 -12.07 -1.24 -7.02
N PRO A 123 -10.74 -1.14 -6.84
CA PRO A 123 -9.85 -1.06 -7.98
C PRO A 123 -9.73 -2.44 -8.65
N VAL A 124 -9.44 -2.43 -9.95
CA VAL A 124 -9.04 -3.65 -10.66
C VAL A 124 -7.74 -4.16 -10.07
N PHE A 125 -7.61 -5.47 -9.86
CA PHE A 125 -6.47 -6.01 -9.13
C PHE A 125 -5.14 -5.81 -9.86
N GLY A 126 -5.07 -6.11 -11.17
CA GLY A 126 -3.85 -5.95 -11.97
C GLY A 126 -3.19 -4.56 -11.84
N PRO A 127 -3.93 -3.45 -12.09
CA PRO A 127 -3.39 -2.11 -11.89
C PRO A 127 -2.97 -1.79 -10.45
N LEU A 128 -3.67 -2.33 -9.43
CA LEU A 128 -3.27 -2.17 -8.03
C LEU A 128 -1.99 -2.96 -7.72
N GLU A 129 -1.83 -4.14 -8.29
CA GLU A 129 -0.63 -4.95 -8.21
C GLU A 129 0.57 -4.21 -8.82
N GLU A 130 0.40 -3.69 -10.04
CA GLU A 130 1.44 -2.93 -10.76
C GLU A 130 1.86 -1.68 -9.97
N LEU A 131 0.90 -0.93 -9.42
CA LEU A 131 1.18 0.20 -8.52
C LEU A 131 2.02 -0.25 -7.31
N THR A 132 1.64 -1.36 -6.67
CA THR A 132 2.35 -1.85 -5.48
C THR A 132 3.77 -2.29 -5.80
N ARG A 133 3.97 -2.98 -6.95
CA ARG A 133 5.31 -3.33 -7.46
C ARG A 133 6.15 -2.09 -7.72
N LYS A 134 5.58 -1.09 -8.41
CA LYS A 134 6.27 0.17 -8.67
C LYS A 134 6.72 0.86 -7.38
N LEU A 135 5.84 0.92 -6.37
CA LEU A 135 6.20 1.47 -5.06
C LEU A 135 7.33 0.66 -4.40
N LEU A 136 7.24 -0.68 -4.37
CA LEU A 136 8.28 -1.54 -3.82
C LEU A 136 9.63 -1.30 -4.52
N ASP A 137 9.65 -1.38 -5.84
CA ASP A 137 10.88 -1.35 -6.65
C ASP A 137 11.58 0.01 -6.59
N ASN A 138 10.84 1.10 -6.36
CA ASN A 138 11.42 2.44 -6.28
C ASN A 138 11.72 2.89 -4.84
N ILE A 139 10.92 2.48 -3.84
CA ILE A 139 11.08 2.96 -2.45
C ILE A 139 12.00 2.05 -1.64
N CYS A 140 11.87 0.73 -1.78
CA CYS A 140 12.65 -0.20 -0.96
C CYS A 140 14.17 -0.01 -1.11
N PRO A 141 14.72 0.20 -2.33
CA PRO A 141 16.15 0.44 -2.48
C PRO A 141 16.64 1.71 -1.77
N LEU A 142 15.80 2.76 -1.68
CA LEU A 142 16.15 4.02 -1.01
C LEU A 142 16.38 3.80 0.49
N VAL A 143 15.64 2.87 1.09
CA VAL A 143 15.73 2.56 2.52
C VAL A 143 16.69 1.42 2.84
N GLY A 144 17.42 0.92 1.83
CA GLY A 144 18.42 -0.14 1.96
C GLY A 144 17.88 -1.57 1.90
N PHE A 145 16.62 -1.78 1.49
CA PHE A 145 16.06 -3.11 1.21
C PHE A 145 16.19 -3.42 -0.29
N ARG A 146 16.82 -4.53 -0.63
CA ARG A 146 17.11 -4.95 -2.02
C ARG A 146 16.45 -6.29 -2.31
#